data_AF-A0A1V5V912-F1
#
_entry.id   AF-A0A1V5V912-F1
#
_cell.length_a   1.000
_cell.length_b   1.000
_cell.length_c   1.000
_cell.angle_alpha   90.00
_cell.angle_beta   90.00
_cell.angle_gamma   90.00
#
_symmetry.space_group_name_H-M   'P 1'
#
loop_
_entity.id
_entity.type
_entity.pdbx_description
1 polymer ?
#
loop_
_entity_poly.entity_id
_entity_poly.type
_entity_poly.pdbx_seq_one_letter_code
_entity_poly.pdbx_strand_id
1 'polypeptide(L)'
;MNRIEWKISEQNLSQELISADGWWHISKTQKGTEKPTFFMFNYDLLLTPHGTGADYRECFETFIADCDAFIRKVEAVRDEAKEHLQSLLETGKTLARE
;
A
#
# COMPACT_ATOMS: atom_id res chain seq x y z
N MET A 1 42.44 -31.80 14.31
CA MET A 1 41.00 -31.70 14.65
C MET A 1 40.47 -30.48 13.93
N ASN A 2 39.68 -30.65 12.87
CA ASN A 2 39.13 -29.50 12.15
C ASN A 2 37.99 -28.90 12.98
N ARG A 3 38.10 -27.61 13.31
CA ARG A 3 37.03 -26.86 13.98
C ARG A 3 35.89 -26.63 13.00
N ILE A 4 34.66 -26.86 13.44
CA ILE A 4 33.46 -26.50 12.66
C ILE A 4 33.37 -24.97 12.67
N GLU A 5 33.43 -24.37 11.48
CA GLU A 5 33.18 -22.94 11.27
C GLU A 5 31.75 -22.72 10.77
N TRP A 6 30.97 -21.98 11.53
CA TRP A 6 29.61 -21.59 11.15
C TRP A 6 29.65 -20.21 10.51
N LYS A 7 29.05 -20.06 9.31
CA LYS A 7 28.76 -18.74 8.73
C LYS A 7 27.36 -18.32 9.17
N ILE A 8 27.27 -17.19 9.86
CA ILE A 8 25.98 -16.56 10.18
C ILE A 8 25.54 -15.83 8.91
N SER A 9 24.39 -16.22 8.34
CA SER A 9 23.79 -15.51 7.23
C SER A 9 23.21 -14.17 7.69
N GLU A 10 23.20 -13.17 6.81
CA GLU A 10 22.51 -11.92 7.08
C GLU A 10 21.03 -12.16 7.39
N GLN A 11 20.51 -11.46 8.40
CA GLN A 11 19.12 -11.57 8.82
C GLN A 11 18.24 -10.81 7.83
N ASN A 12 17.20 -11.47 7.32
CA ASN A 12 16.15 -10.83 6.52
C ASN A 12 14.95 -10.55 7.41
N LEU A 13 14.52 -9.29 7.48
CA LEU A 13 13.29 -8.87 8.14
C LEU A 13 12.19 -8.69 7.08
N SER A 14 11.03 -9.28 7.34
CA SER A 14 9.79 -9.03 6.60
C SER A 14 8.68 -8.75 7.61
N GLN A 15 7.96 -7.65 7.44
CA GLN A 15 6.87 -7.23 8.31
C GLN A 15 5.72 -6.67 7.47
N GLU A 16 4.49 -7.02 7.85
CA GLU A 16 3.28 -6.48 7.25
C GLU A 16 2.56 -5.59 8.28
N LEU A 17 2.10 -4.42 7.84
CA LEU A 17 1.27 -3.50 8.60
C LEU A 17 -0.05 -3.38 7.87
N ILE A 18 -1.15 -3.59 8.59
CA ILE A 18 -2.51 -3.55 8.06
C ILE A 18 -3.28 -2.52 8.88
N SER A 19 -4.02 -1.63 8.23
CA SER A 19 -4.90 -0.69 8.93
C SER A 19 -6.01 -1.42 9.69
N ALA A 20 -6.61 -0.76 10.68
CA ALA A 20 -7.63 -1.35 11.52
C ALA A 20 -8.89 -1.79 10.75
N ASP A 21 -9.20 -1.10 9.65
CA ASP A 21 -10.29 -1.43 8.72
C ASP A 21 -9.89 -2.46 7.65
N GLY A 22 -8.62 -2.85 7.59
CA GLY A 22 -8.11 -3.84 6.64
C GLY A 22 -7.93 -3.36 5.21
N TRP A 23 -8.07 -2.06 4.92
CA TRP A 23 -7.97 -1.54 3.55
C TRP A 23 -6.57 -1.14 3.13
N TRP A 24 -5.73 -0.65 4.06
CA TRP A 24 -4.36 -0.25 3.81
C TRP A 24 -3.38 -1.34 4.22
N HIS A 25 -2.45 -1.62 3.33
CA HIS A 25 -1.39 -2.60 3.56
C HIS A 25 -0.04 -1.98 3.27
N ILE A 26 0.91 -2.19 4.18
CA ILE A 26 2.31 -1.82 3.99
C ILE A 26 3.17 -3.04 4.28
N SER A 27 3.95 -3.48 3.31
CA SER A 27 5.01 -4.47 3.52
C SER A 27 6.35 -3.77 3.68
N LYS A 28 7.08 -4.12 4.74
CA LYS A 28 8.43 -3.66 5.02
C LYS A 28 9.39 -4.84 4.87
N THR A 29 10.37 -4.70 3.99
CA THR A 29 11.44 -5.69 3.82
C THR A 29 12.80 -5.08 4.10
N GLN A 30 13.71 -5.83 4.71
CA GLN A 30 15.07 -5.39 4.97
C GLN A 30 16.03 -6.57 4.96
N LYS A 31 17.14 -6.45 4.23
CA LYS A 31 18.19 -7.46 4.16
C LYS A 31 19.43 -6.99 4.93
N GLY A 32 19.82 -7.71 5.98
CA GLY A 32 20.96 -7.37 6.80
C GLY A 32 20.90 -5.93 7.31
N THR A 33 21.92 -5.14 7.01
CA THR A 33 22.05 -3.72 7.40
C THR A 33 21.57 -2.75 6.32
N GLU A 34 21.04 -3.26 5.20
CA GLU A 34 20.49 -2.42 4.14
C GLU A 34 19.33 -1.56 4.66
N LYS A 35 19.04 -0.46 3.97
CA LYS A 35 17.87 0.37 4.30
C LYS A 35 16.59 -0.44 4.05
N PRO A 36 15.57 -0.31 4.92
CA PRO A 36 14.30 -0.97 4.70
C PRO A 36 13.61 -0.41 3.45
N THR A 37 12.96 -1.30 2.69
CA THR A 37 12.06 -0.96 1.59
C THR A 37 10.63 -1.12 2.06
N PHE A 38 9.76 -0.16 1.70
CA PHE A 38 8.34 -0.20 2.00
C PHE A 38 7.55 -0.25 0.70
N PHE A 39 6.56 -1.12 0.63
CA PHE A 39 5.59 -1.19 -0.45
C PHE A 39 4.19 -1.04 0.14
N MET A 40 3.39 -0.16 -0.45
CA MET A 40 2.05 0.18 0.06
C MET A 40 1.02 0.02 -1.06
N PHE A 41 -0.15 -0.48 -0.70
CA PHE A 41 -1.34 -0.48 -1.54
C PHE A 41 -2.60 -0.37 -0.70
N ASN A 42 -3.69 0.04 -1.35
CA ASN A 42 -5.02 0.08 -0.76
C ASN A 42 -5.94 -0.87 -1.55
N TYR A 43 -6.69 -1.72 -0.85
CA TYR A 43 -7.55 -2.73 -1.45
C TYR A 43 -8.72 -2.17 -2.27
N ASP A 44 -9.21 -0.96 -2.00
CA ASP A 44 -10.26 -0.32 -2.81
C ASP A 44 -9.80 0.02 -4.24
N LEU A 45 -8.48 0.09 -4.44
CA LEU A 45 -7.87 0.35 -5.74
C LEU A 45 -7.44 -0.93 -6.46
N LEU A 46 -7.77 -2.10 -5.89
CA LEU A 46 -7.62 -3.36 -6.61
C LEU A 46 -8.72 -3.51 -7.65
N LEU A 47 -8.37 -4.28 -8.69
CA LEU A 47 -9.20 -4.55 -9.87
C LEU A 47 -9.33 -3.33 -10.79
N THR A 48 -9.01 -3.56 -12.06
CA THR A 48 -9.16 -2.54 -13.09
C THR A 48 -10.64 -2.34 -13.44
N PRO A 49 -11.05 -1.12 -13.85
CA PRO A 49 -12.39 -0.89 -14.38
C PRO A 49 -12.77 -1.86 -15.49
N HIS A 50 -14.05 -2.20 -15.58
CA HIS A 50 -14.57 -3.19 -16.51
C HIS A 50 -15.99 -2.85 -16.99
N GLY A 51 -16.31 -3.30 -18.21
CA GLY A 51 -17.63 -3.17 -18.82
C GLY A 51 -18.33 -4.53 -18.92
N THR A 52 -19.63 -4.53 -18.71
CA THR A 52 -20.50 -5.70 -18.93
C THR A 52 -21.83 -5.24 -19.54
N GLY A 53 -22.44 -6.08 -20.37
CA GLY A 53 -23.70 -5.75 -21.03
C GLY A 53 -24.17 -6.84 -21.98
N ALA A 54 -25.43 -6.78 -22.40
CA ALA A 54 -26.03 -7.68 -23.38
C ALA A 54 -25.57 -7.37 -24.82
N ASP A 55 -25.05 -6.16 -25.06
CA ASP A 55 -24.51 -5.76 -26.35
C ASP A 55 -23.25 -4.89 -26.25
N TYR A 56 -22.68 -4.57 -27.41
CA TYR A 56 -21.44 -3.79 -27.54
C TYR A 56 -21.58 -2.39 -26.97
N ARG A 57 -22.71 -1.73 -27.18
CA ARG A 57 -22.93 -0.36 -26.70
C ARG A 57 -23.01 -0.35 -25.18
N GLU A 58 -23.82 -1.25 -24.61
CA GLU A 58 -24.00 -1.36 -23.15
C GLU A 58 -22.68 -1.68 -22.45
N CYS A 59 -21.86 -2.58 -23.02
CA CYS A 59 -20.54 -2.89 -22.47
C CYS A 59 -19.63 -1.66 -22.37
N PHE A 60 -19.65 -0.77 -23.38
CA PHE A 60 -18.88 0.47 -23.32
C PHE A 60 -19.48 1.49 -22.35
N GLU A 61 -20.82 1.62 -22.31
CA GLU A 61 -21.50 2.52 -21.38
C GLU A 61 -21.20 2.14 -19.92
N THR A 62 -21.21 0.85 -19.57
CA THR A 62 -20.87 0.38 -18.22
C THR A 62 -19.39 0.49 -17.91
N PHE A 63 -18.49 0.23 -18.88
CA PHE A 63 -17.05 0.43 -18.70
C PHE A 63 -16.71 1.89 -18.37
N ILE A 64 -17.31 2.85 -19.09
CA ILE A 64 -17.10 4.28 -18.85
C ILE A 64 -17.62 4.65 -17.46
N ALA A 65 -18.80 4.16 -17.07
CA ALA A 65 -19.35 4.41 -15.74
C ALA A 65 -18.46 3.81 -14.63
N ASP A 66 -17.90 2.62 -14.83
CA ASP A 66 -16.99 1.98 -13.87
C ASP A 66 -15.64 2.72 -13.78
N CYS A 67 -15.14 3.24 -14.91
CA CYS A 67 -13.97 4.14 -14.92
C CYS A 67 -14.22 5.40 -14.08
N ASP A 68 -15.35 6.07 -14.27
CA ASP A 68 -15.71 7.27 -13.51
C ASP A 68 -15.83 6.99 -12.01
N ALA A 69 -16.42 5.84 -11.64
CA ALA A 69 -16.50 5.41 -10.25
C ALA A 69 -15.12 5.12 -9.66
N PHE A 70 -14.25 4.44 -10.41
CA PHE A 70 -12.88 4.14 -9.99
C PHE A 70 -12.04 5.40 -9.79
N ILE A 71 -12.18 6.41 -10.66
CA ILE A 71 -11.50 7.71 -10.49
C ILE A 71 -11.88 8.34 -9.14
N ARG A 72 -13.17 8.35 -8.79
CA ARG A 72 -13.62 8.88 -7.49
C ARG A 72 -13.05 8.10 -6.31
N LYS A 73 -12.94 6.76 -6.42
CA LYS A 73 -12.26 5.94 -5.40
C LYS A 73 -10.79 6.32 -5.26
N VAL A 74 -10.07 6.46 -6.37
CA VAL A 74 -8.66 6.90 -6.38
C VAL A 74 -8.51 8.26 -5.69
N GLU A 75 -9.39 9.21 -5.98
CA GLU A 75 -9.37 10.53 -5.34
C GLU A 75 -9.59 10.44 -3.84
N ALA A 76 -10.60 9.68 -3.38
CA ALA A 76 -10.89 9.50 -1.97
C ALA A 76 -9.71 8.85 -1.22
N VAL A 77 -9.18 7.74 -1.73
CA VAL A 77 -8.03 7.03 -1.13
C VAL A 77 -6.77 7.91 -1.11
N ARG A 78 -6.54 8.69 -2.17
CA ARG A 78 -5.43 9.66 -2.22
C ARG A 78 -5.58 10.72 -1.13
N ASP A 79 -6.78 11.25 -0.96
CA ASP A 79 -7.00 12.34 -0.02
C ASP A 79 -6.94 11.85 1.44
N GLU A 80 -7.43 10.65 1.73
CA GLU A 80 -7.21 9.96 3.01
C GLU A 80 -5.71 9.79 3.32
N ALA A 81 -4.90 9.32 2.35
CA ALA A 81 -3.46 9.21 2.52
C ALA A 81 -2.78 10.56 2.80
N LYS A 82 -3.23 11.64 2.15
CA LYS A 82 -2.69 12.99 2.41
C LYS A 82 -3.02 13.45 3.83
N GLU A 83 -4.26 13.25 4.27
CA GLU A 83 -4.70 13.62 5.61
C GLU A 83 -3.90 12.85 6.67
N HIS A 84 -3.72 11.53 6.47
CA HIS A 84 -2.90 10.72 7.37
C HIS A 84 -1.44 11.20 7.40
N LEU A 85 -0.84 11.48 6.23
CA LEU A 85 0.54 12.00 6.15
C LEU A 85 0.68 13.34 6.88
N GLN A 86 -0.28 14.25 6.71
CA GLN A 86 -0.29 15.52 7.43
C GLN A 86 -0.35 15.31 8.94
N SER A 87 -1.25 14.45 9.42
CA SER A 87 -1.36 14.10 10.84
C SER A 87 -0.04 13.53 11.40
N LEU A 88 0.62 12.65 10.66
CA LEU A 88 1.93 12.11 11.03
C LEU A 88 2.99 13.21 11.17
N LEU A 89 3.06 14.13 10.21
CA LEU A 89 4.03 15.22 10.21
C LEU A 89 3.80 16.20 11.37
N GLU A 90 2.55 16.54 11.68
CA GLU A 90 2.23 17.42 12.82
C GLU A 90 2.50 16.75 14.17
N THR A 91 2.20 15.46 14.29
CA THR A 91 2.55 14.67 15.48
C THR A 91 4.06 14.65 15.70
N GLY A 92 4.84 14.42 14.64
CA GLY A 92 6.31 14.43 14.69
C GLY A 92 6.89 15.79 15.10
N LYS A 93 6.30 16.90 14.65
CA LYS A 93 6.71 18.25 15.07
C LYS A 93 6.43 18.51 16.55
N THR A 94 5.33 17.98 17.08
CA THR A 94 4.95 18.14 18.50
C THR A 94 5.93 17.39 19.39
N LEU A 95 6.21 16.13 19.06
CA LEU A 95 7.18 15.29 19.80
C LEU A 95 8.63 15.80 19.73
N ALA A 96 8.99 16.57 18.71
CA ALA A 96 10.32 17.18 18.59
C ALA A 96 10.47 18.52 19.35
N ARG A 97 9.37 19.07 19.89
CA ARG A 97 9.34 20.33 20.66
C ARG A 97 9.26 20.10 22.17
N GLU A 98 9.03 18.87 22.60
CA GLU A 98 9.10 18.41 24.00
C GLU A 98 10.49 17.85 24.31
#